data_AF-A0A2S9SJS2-F1
#
_entry.id   AF-A0A2S9SJS2-F1
#
_cell.length_a   1.000
_cell.length_b   1.000
_cell.length_c   1.000
_cell.angle_alpha   90.00
_cell.angle_beta   90.00
_cell.angle_gamma   90.00
#
_symmetry.space_group_name_H-M   'P 1'
#
loop_
_entity.id
_entity.type
_entity.pdbx_description
1 polymer ?
#
loop_
_entity_poly.entity_id
_entity_poly.type
_entity_poly.pdbx_seq_one_letter_code
_entity_poly.pdbx_strand_id
1 'polypeptide(L)'
;GEGNDHVITSLVGNQTVLAEDSSSLLNVLLHGAETPITQGHLGYHMPGYGWTLNDEQMAELANTLRASWGNEGAAIKPAAVKAQRELHE
;
A
#
# COMPACT_ATOMS: atom_id res chain seq x y z
N GLY A 1 6.16 -0.62 11.72
CA GLY A 1 6.13 -1.84 10.91
C GLY A 1 5.04 -2.78 11.39
N GLU A 2 4.99 -3.09 12.68
CA GLU A 2 4.17 -4.19 13.24
C GLU A 2 2.65 -3.97 13.22
N GLY A 3 2.18 -2.73 13.07
CA GLY A 3 0.75 -2.43 13.06
C GLY A 3 0.12 -2.51 14.46
N ASN A 4 -1.19 -2.73 14.51
CA ASN A 4 -1.98 -2.95 15.72
C ASN A 4 -3.04 -4.01 15.40
N ASP A 5 -3.06 -5.07 16.19
CA ASP A 5 -3.97 -6.20 15.99
C ASP A 5 -5.42 -5.73 15.78
N HIS A 6 -6.05 -6.25 14.73
CA HIS A 6 -7.44 -5.95 14.34
C HIS A 6 -7.72 -4.52 13.85
N VAL A 7 -6.73 -3.61 13.85
CA VAL A 7 -6.93 -2.19 13.46
C VAL A 7 -6.01 -1.78 12.31
N ILE A 8 -4.69 -1.99 12.45
CA ILE A 8 -3.69 -1.62 11.44
C ILE A 8 -2.90 -2.88 11.10
N THR A 9 -2.92 -3.28 9.83
CA THR A 9 -2.21 -4.49 9.39
C THR A 9 -0.70 -4.29 9.54
N SER A 10 -0.01 -5.32 10.04
CA SER A 10 1.46 -5.35 10.02
C SER A 10 1.97 -5.25 8.59
N LEU A 11 3.01 -4.44 8.40
CA LEU A 11 3.77 -4.35 7.15
C LEU A 11 4.99 -5.29 7.15
N VAL A 12 5.35 -5.85 8.31
CA VAL A 12 6.44 -6.81 8.46
C VAL A 12 6.00 -8.15 7.88
N GLY A 13 6.69 -8.65 6.85
CA GLY A 13 6.35 -9.92 6.22
C GLY A 13 5.01 -9.91 5.48
N ASN A 14 4.43 -8.73 5.22
CA ASN A 14 3.12 -8.61 4.60
C ASN A 14 3.18 -9.01 3.13
N GLN A 15 2.37 -9.99 2.72
CA GLN A 15 2.37 -10.50 1.34
C GLN A 15 1.93 -9.44 0.31
N THR A 16 1.04 -8.52 0.66
CA THR A 16 0.68 -7.39 -0.20
C THR A 16 1.86 -6.45 -0.41
N VAL A 17 2.68 -6.25 0.62
CA VAL A 17 3.90 -5.45 0.52
C VAL A 17 4.99 -6.20 -0.24
N LEU A 18 5.09 -7.52 -0.12
CA LEU A 18 6.17 -8.32 -0.69
C LEU A 18 5.87 -8.95 -2.06
N ALA A 19 4.62 -8.90 -2.52
CA ALA A 19 4.20 -9.49 -3.78
C ALA A 19 5.08 -9.01 -4.95
N GLU A 20 5.35 -9.90 -5.90
CA GLU A 20 6.03 -9.55 -7.15
C GLU A 20 5.19 -8.54 -7.95
N ASP A 21 3.88 -8.75 -8.00
CA ASP A 21 2.93 -7.78 -8.52
C ASP A 21 2.61 -6.72 -7.44
N SER A 22 3.09 -5.50 -7.68
CA SER A 22 2.87 -4.36 -6.78
C SER A 22 1.50 -3.69 -6.91
N SER A 23 0.63 -4.16 -7.81
CA SER A 23 -0.65 -3.49 -8.12
C SER A 23 -1.53 -3.32 -6.88
N SER A 24 -1.61 -4.35 -6.03
CA SER A 24 -2.39 -4.27 -4.79
C SER A 24 -1.84 -3.24 -3.80
N LEU A 25 -0.51 -3.21 -3.60
CA LEU A 25 0.13 -2.22 -2.74
C LEU A 25 -0.09 -0.79 -3.26
N LEU A 26 0.12 -0.59 -4.57
CA LEU A 26 -0.05 0.71 -5.20
C LEU A 26 -1.50 1.18 -5.14
N ASN A 27 -2.46 0.28 -5.33
CA ASN A 27 -3.87 0.61 -5.23
C ASN A 27 -4.25 1.10 -3.82
N VAL A 28 -3.78 0.40 -2.78
CA VAL A 28 -3.99 0.81 -1.38
C VAL A 28 -3.34 2.16 -1.08
N LEU A 29 -2.13 2.42 -1.56
CA LEU A 29 -1.44 3.69 -1.32
C LEU A 29 -2.06 4.86 -2.09
N LEU A 30 -2.52 4.63 -3.33
CA LEU A 30 -3.11 5.66 -4.18
C LEU A 30 -4.54 6.01 -3.73
N HIS A 31 -5.38 4.99 -3.53
CA HIS A 31 -6.83 5.14 -3.36
C HIS A 31 -7.29 4.90 -1.92
N GLY A 32 -6.42 4.35 -1.08
CA GLY A 32 -6.78 3.98 0.28
C GLY A 32 -7.31 2.55 0.36
N ALA A 33 -7.76 2.19 1.55
CA ALA A 33 -8.39 0.90 1.81
C ALA A 33 -9.49 1.06 2.85
N GLU A 34 -10.53 0.25 2.74
CA GLU A 34 -11.63 0.20 3.70
C GLU A 34 -11.87 -1.24 4.11
N THR A 35 -11.97 -1.49 5.42
CA THR A 35 -12.36 -2.80 5.92
C THR A 35 -13.88 -2.92 5.99
N PRO A 36 -14.45 -4.10 5.67
CA PRO A 36 -15.89 -4.30 5.69
C PRO A 36 -16.43 -4.18 7.12
N ILE A 37 -17.58 -3.51 7.26
CA ILE A 37 -18.34 -3.48 8.51
C ILE A 37 -19.03 -4.82 8.69
N THR A 38 -18.79 -5.51 9.80
CA THR A 38 -19.42 -6.80 10.12
C THR A 38 -19.96 -6.80 11.54
N GLN A 39 -20.80 -7.78 11.88
CA GLN A 39 -21.30 -7.93 13.25
C GLN A 39 -20.15 -8.29 14.19
N GLY A 40 -19.60 -7.28 14.88
CA GLY A 40 -18.46 -7.42 15.80
C GLY A 40 -17.21 -6.65 15.39
N HIS A 41 -17.15 -6.06 14.19
CA HIS A 41 -16.02 -5.24 13.75
C HIS A 41 -16.48 -3.93 13.12
N LEU A 42 -15.95 -2.82 13.61
CA LEU A 42 -16.10 -1.51 13.01
C LEU A 42 -15.27 -1.42 11.72
N GLY A 43 -15.77 -0.68 10.73
CA GLY A 43 -15.02 -0.39 9.52
C GLY A 43 -13.89 0.59 9.81
N TYR A 44 -12.71 0.32 9.25
CA TYR A 44 -11.53 1.17 9.32
C TYR A 44 -11.21 1.67 7.92
N HIS A 45 -10.87 2.96 7.83
CA HIS A 45 -10.49 3.60 6.58
C HIS A 45 -9.03 4.04 6.63
N MET A 46 -8.27 3.61 5.65
CA MET A 46 -6.96 4.17 5.30
C MET A 46 -7.18 5.16 4.16
N PRO A 47 -6.85 6.46 4.34
CA PRO A 47 -6.97 7.43 3.26
C PRO A 47 -5.95 7.11 2.15
N GLY A 48 -6.36 7.33 0.90
CA GLY A 48 -5.44 7.32 -0.23
C GLY A 48 -4.53 8.54 -0.21
N TYR A 49 -3.29 8.35 -0.66
CA TYR A 49 -2.27 9.39 -0.76
C TYR A 49 -2.02 9.84 -2.21
N GLY A 50 -2.79 9.31 -3.18
CA GLY A 50 -2.66 9.66 -4.59
C GLY A 50 -2.87 11.16 -4.88
N TRP A 51 -3.65 11.86 -4.05
CA TRP A 51 -3.91 13.30 -4.20
C TRP A 51 -2.77 14.19 -3.69
N THR A 52 -1.89 13.67 -2.83
CA THR A 52 -0.82 14.47 -2.19
C THR A 52 0.59 14.11 -2.65
N LEU A 53 0.83 12.86 -3.06
CA LEU A 53 2.15 12.39 -3.51
C LEU A 53 2.16 12.29 -5.03
N ASN A 54 3.28 12.67 -5.66
CA ASN A 54 3.53 12.39 -7.08
C ASN A 54 4.04 10.94 -7.27
N ASP A 55 4.22 10.52 -8.53
CA ASP A 55 4.60 9.12 -8.85
C ASP A 55 5.98 8.73 -8.34
N GLU A 56 6.93 9.68 -8.30
CA GLU A 56 8.28 9.46 -7.78
C GLU A 56 8.25 9.25 -6.27
N GLN A 57 7.59 10.16 -5.55
CA GLN A 57 7.42 10.08 -4.10
C GLN A 57 6.66 8.82 -3.68
N MET A 58 5.65 8.44 -4.45
CA MET A 58 4.89 7.22 -4.20
C MET A 58 5.75 5.97 -4.41
N ALA A 59 6.55 5.92 -5.47
CA ALA A 59 7.47 4.81 -5.72
C ALA A 59 8.54 4.71 -4.62
N GLU A 60 9.09 5.84 -4.18
CA GLU A 60 10.07 5.89 -3.09
C GLU A 60 9.47 5.42 -1.76
N LEU A 61 8.25 5.87 -1.43
CA LEU A 61 7.52 5.39 -0.25
C LEU A 61 7.30 3.88 -0.32
N ALA A 62 6.77 3.37 -1.44
CA ALA A 62 6.50 1.95 -1.61
C ALA A 62 7.79 1.11 -1.51
N ASN A 63 8.88 1.57 -2.11
CA ASN A 63 10.19 0.93 -2.01
C ASN A 63 10.74 0.95 -0.58
N THR A 64 10.54 2.06 0.15
CA THR A 64 10.92 2.15 1.57
C THR A 64 10.18 1.10 2.39
N LEU A 65 8.86 0.94 2.19
CA LEU A 65 8.08 -0.10 2.87
C LEU A 65 8.54 -1.52 2.53
N ARG A 66 8.95 -1.74 1.27
CA ARG A 66 9.43 -3.02 0.73
C ARG A 66 10.85 -3.39 1.15
N ALA A 67 11.65 -2.42 1.61
CA ALA A 67 13.00 -2.63 2.11
C ALA A 67 13.12 -2.49 3.64
N SER A 68 12.05 -2.02 4.30
CA SER A 68 12.02 -1.81 5.75
C SER A 68 11.67 -3.10 6.50
N TRP A 69 12.05 -3.17 7.78
CA TRP A 69 11.69 -4.27 8.69
C TRP A 69 12.10 -5.68 8.21
N GLY A 70 13.18 -5.76 7.43
CA GLY A 70 13.66 -7.03 6.86
C GLY A 70 12.85 -7.53 5.66
N ASN A 71 11.97 -6.70 5.11
CA ASN A 71 11.28 -6.99 3.86
C ASN A 71 12.27 -6.98 2.69
N GLU A 72 12.06 -7.89 1.73
CA GLU A 72 12.83 -7.98 0.49
C GLU A 72 11.86 -7.99 -0.70
N GLY A 73 11.26 -6.83 -0.99
CA GLY A 73 10.40 -6.65 -2.15
C GLY A 73 11.16 -6.15 -3.39
N ALA A 74 10.78 -6.61 -4.58
CA ALA A 74 11.26 -6.06 -5.84
C ALA A 74 11.00 -4.54 -5.95
N ALA A 75 11.94 -3.80 -6.54
CA ALA A 75 11.84 -2.35 -6.65
C ALA A 75 10.74 -1.91 -7.63
N ILE A 76 9.93 -0.93 -7.21
CA ILE A 76 8.87 -0.31 -7.98
C ILE A 76 9.42 0.96 -8.65
N LYS A 77 9.16 1.11 -9.95
CA LYS A 77 9.53 2.31 -10.72
C LYS A 77 8.37 3.31 -10.76
N PRO A 78 8.64 4.64 -10.86
CA PRO A 78 7.58 5.64 -10.98
C PRO A 78 6.62 5.39 -12.16
N ALA A 79 7.11 4.83 -13.26
CA ALA A 79 6.28 4.45 -14.41
C ALA A 79 5.18 3.42 -14.07
N ALA A 80 5.44 2.50 -13.13
CA ALA A 80 4.44 1.54 -12.67
C ALA A 80 3.35 2.22 -11.84
N VAL A 81 3.72 3.22 -11.02
CA VAL A 81 2.76 4.04 -10.27
C VAL A 81 1.86 4.81 -11.23
N LYS A 82 2.47 5.45 -12.24
CA LYS A 82 1.74 6.19 -13.27
C LYS A 82 0.73 5.30 -13.99
N ALA A 83 1.17 4.13 -14.46
CA ALA A 83 0.28 3.16 -15.11
C ALA A 83 -0.87 2.73 -14.21
N GLN A 84 -0.62 2.56 -12.90
CA GLN A 84 -1.67 2.22 -11.94
C GLN A 84 -2.68 3.35 -11.73
N ARG A 85 -2.26 4.62 -11.80
CA ARG A 85 -3.17 5.78 -11.73
C ARG A 85 -4.07 5.83 -12.95
N GLU A 86 -3.48 5.73 -14.14
CA GLU A 86 -4.21 5.79 -15.42
C GLU A 86 -5.22 4.64 -15.57
N LEU A 87 -5.01 3.51 -14.89
CA LEU A 87 -5.96 2.39 -14.89
C LEU A 87 -7.28 2.71 -14.18
N HIS A 88 -7.29 3.69 -13.27
CA HIS A 88 -8.44 4.07 -12.44
C HIS A 88 -9.06 5.41 -12.83
N GLU A 89 -8.56 6.07 -13.89
CA GLU A 89 -9.21 7.20 -14.57
C GLU A 89 -10.24 6.72 -15.60
#